data_AF-A0A5D2B205-F1
#
_entry.id   AF-A0A5D2B205-F1
#
_cell.length_a   1.000
_cell.length_b   1.000
_cell.length_c   1.000
_cell.angle_alpha   90.00
_cell.angle_beta   90.00
_cell.angle_gamma   90.00
#
_symmetry.space_group_name_H-M   'P 1'
#
loop_
_entity.id
_entity.type
_entity.pdbx_description
1 polymer ?
#
loop_
_entity_poly.entity_id
_entity_poly.type
_entity_poly.pdbx_seq_one_letter_code
_entity_poly.pdbx_strand_id
1 'polypeptide(L)'
;MDTREEMKDKGHVIMKKLEDNCLLEKCSNHLRWTCVKMHDAVRDMALSITNVNSRCMIQAGKQSKKLLKKDGWMADVEKVSLMRNSISRILKDGSSPQHQLLKTLLLQDNPIEKIPNSFFANMPSLSVLNLSRTKIERLPNSISKLENLTTLLLDGCQALRYLPCLSKLQGLKKLNLCQTKIEKAPEGMDMLINLRYLDLYVVTLKEIPIGLLLKLSRLQHLRFDEDNEKTSLRA
;
A
#
# COMPACT_ATOMS: atom_id res chain seq x y z
N MET A 1 -21.76 -8.56 -5.32
CA MET A 1 -20.40 -7.98 -5.18
C MET A 1 -19.50 -8.77 -6.09
N ASP A 2 -18.76 -8.11 -6.97
CA ASP A 2 -17.93 -8.78 -7.98
C ASP A 2 -16.87 -9.70 -7.34
N THR A 3 -16.57 -10.82 -8.02
CA THR A 3 -15.47 -11.72 -7.66
C THR A 3 -14.11 -11.06 -7.96
N ARG A 4 -13.03 -11.56 -7.36
CA ARG A 4 -11.67 -11.05 -7.64
C ARG A 4 -11.32 -11.20 -9.13
N GLU A 5 -11.74 -12.29 -9.75
CA GLU A 5 -11.46 -12.55 -11.17
C GLU A 5 -12.20 -11.55 -12.05
N GLU A 6 -13.49 -11.30 -11.79
CA GLU A 6 -14.24 -10.24 -12.49
C GLU A 6 -13.58 -8.86 -12.35
N MET A 7 -13.08 -8.51 -11.15
CA MET A 7 -12.35 -7.25 -10.95
C MET A 7 -11.05 -7.20 -11.76
N LYS A 8 -10.34 -8.33 -11.85
CA LYS A 8 -9.12 -8.47 -12.64
C LYS A 8 -9.43 -8.35 -14.13
N ASP A 9 -10.49 -8.97 -14.62
CA ASP A 9 -10.92 -8.90 -16.01
C ASP A 9 -11.35 -7.49 -16.39
N LYS A 10 -12.14 -6.81 -15.54
CA LYS A 10 -12.46 -5.39 -15.70
C LYS A 10 -11.20 -4.53 -15.77
N GLY A 11 -10.21 -4.83 -14.94
CA GLY A 11 -8.89 -4.20 -15.01
C GLY A 11 -8.21 -4.40 -16.37
N HIS A 12 -8.13 -5.62 -16.87
CA HIS A 12 -7.54 -5.92 -18.19
C HIS A 12 -8.29 -5.23 -19.33
N VAL A 13 -9.63 -5.16 -19.26
CA VAL A 13 -10.44 -4.43 -20.24
C VAL A 13 -10.11 -2.93 -20.24
N ILE A 14 -10.01 -2.30 -19.06
CA ILE A 14 -9.62 -0.88 -18.97
C ILE A 14 -8.20 -0.67 -19.51
N MET A 15 -7.27 -1.54 -19.13
CA MET A 15 -5.88 -1.47 -19.57
C MET A 15 -5.76 -1.59 -21.08
N LYS A 16 -6.42 -2.58 -21.68
CA LYS A 16 -6.48 -2.75 -23.13
C LYS A 16 -7.06 -1.52 -23.83
N LYS A 17 -8.15 -0.94 -23.30
CA LYS A 17 -8.70 0.31 -23.85
C LYS A 17 -7.69 1.46 -23.80
N LEU A 18 -6.96 1.61 -22.70
CA LEU A 18 -5.93 2.67 -22.60
C LEU A 18 -4.75 2.43 -23.55
N GLU A 19 -4.36 1.18 -23.77
CA GLU A 19 -3.36 0.80 -24.78
C GLU A 19 -3.86 1.09 -26.21
N ASP A 20 -5.08 0.64 -26.54
CA ASP A 20 -5.71 0.84 -27.86
C ASP A 20 -5.88 2.34 -28.19
N ASN A 21 -5.98 3.21 -27.16
CA ASN A 21 -6.04 4.67 -27.30
C ASN A 21 -4.67 5.36 -27.18
N CYS A 22 -3.56 4.60 -27.20
CA CYS A 22 -2.18 5.13 -27.11
C CYS A 22 -1.91 5.98 -25.85
N LEU A 23 -2.71 5.81 -24.79
CA LEU A 23 -2.50 6.47 -23.49
C LEU A 23 -1.53 5.68 -22.60
N LEU A 24 -1.38 4.38 -22.88
CA LEU A 24 -0.39 3.49 -22.28
C LEU A 24 0.39 2.77 -23.38
N GLU A 25 1.67 2.56 -23.14
CA GLU A 25 2.56 1.79 -23.99
C GLU A 25 3.07 0.55 -23.26
N LYS A 26 3.26 -0.55 -24.01
CA LYS A 26 3.82 -1.78 -23.47
C LYS A 26 5.33 -1.64 -23.29
N CYS A 27 5.79 -1.98 -22.10
CA CYS A 27 7.19 -2.08 -21.78
C CYS A 27 7.53 -3.53 -21.40
N SER A 28 8.71 -3.98 -21.81
CA SER A 28 9.29 -5.22 -21.28
C SER A 28 10.38 -4.82 -20.30
N ASN A 29 10.30 -5.28 -19.06
CA ASN A 29 11.45 -5.14 -18.15
C ASN A 29 12.49 -6.24 -18.47
N HIS A 30 13.70 -6.13 -17.89
CA HIS A 30 14.78 -7.10 -18.07
C HIS A 30 14.40 -8.55 -17.67
N LEU A 31 13.28 -8.73 -16.96
CA LEU A 31 12.74 -10.02 -16.51
C LEU A 31 11.64 -10.55 -17.44
N ARG A 32 11.46 -9.98 -18.65
CA ARG A 32 10.39 -10.30 -19.63
C ARG A 32 8.97 -10.17 -19.08
N TRP A 33 8.78 -9.46 -17.96
CA TRP A 33 7.43 -9.12 -17.52
C TRP A 33 6.89 -8.01 -18.40
N THR A 34 5.69 -8.23 -18.94
CA THR A 34 4.95 -7.21 -19.67
C THR A 34 4.42 -6.20 -18.65
N CYS A 35 4.95 -4.99 -18.71
CA CYS A 35 4.43 -3.84 -18.00
C CYS A 35 3.76 -2.89 -18.99
N VAL A 36 2.97 -1.97 -18.46
CA VAL A 36 2.58 -0.77 -19.18
C VAL A 36 3.22 0.43 -18.52
N LYS A 37 3.43 1.49 -19.29
CA LYS A 37 3.70 2.82 -18.77
C LYS A 37 2.93 3.86 -19.58
N MET A 38 2.72 5.03 -19.01
CA MET A 38 2.28 6.19 -19.78
C MET A 38 3.51 6.76 -20.47
N HIS A 39 3.38 7.09 -21.76
CA HIS A 39 4.43 7.80 -22.49
C HIS A 39 4.75 9.13 -21.79
N ASP A 40 6.01 9.57 -21.79
CA ASP A 40 6.46 10.73 -21.01
C ASP A 40 5.69 12.01 -21.37
N ALA A 41 5.45 12.27 -22.67
CA ALA A 41 4.64 13.41 -23.11
C ALA A 41 3.17 13.34 -22.63
N VAL A 42 2.55 12.15 -22.63
CA VAL A 42 1.18 11.95 -22.13
C VAL A 42 1.13 12.14 -20.62
N ARG A 43 2.17 11.69 -19.92
CA ARG A 43 2.34 11.88 -18.48
C ARG A 43 2.47 13.35 -18.12
N ASP A 44 3.28 14.11 -18.85
CA ASP A 44 3.45 15.54 -18.60
C ASP A 44 2.16 16.31 -18.86
N MET A 45 1.44 15.97 -19.93
CA MET A 45 0.10 16.49 -20.20
C MET A 45 -0.87 16.17 -19.04
N ALA A 46 -0.92 14.91 -18.59
CA ALA A 46 -1.77 14.51 -17.47
C ALA A 46 -1.41 15.26 -16.18
N LEU A 47 -0.12 15.44 -15.89
CA LEU A 47 0.35 16.21 -14.73
C LEU A 47 -0.09 17.67 -14.83
N SER A 48 0.02 18.29 -16.01
CA SER A 48 -0.44 19.65 -16.27
C SER A 48 -1.94 19.80 -16.01
N ILE A 49 -2.76 18.88 -16.54
CA ILE A 49 -4.21 18.85 -16.30
C ILE A 49 -4.51 18.71 -14.79
N THR A 50 -3.80 17.82 -14.10
CA THR A 50 -4.01 17.62 -12.66
C THR A 50 -3.60 18.84 -11.81
N ASN A 51 -2.58 19.59 -12.21
CA ASN A 51 -2.14 20.77 -11.45
C ASN A 51 -3.13 21.93 -11.48
N VAL A 52 -4.01 22.00 -12.49
CA VAL A 52 -4.91 23.15 -12.67
C VAL A 52 -6.12 23.10 -11.73
N ASN A 53 -6.60 21.92 -11.31
CA ASN A 53 -7.82 21.80 -10.48
C ASN A 53 -7.98 20.44 -9.77
N SER A 54 -6.94 19.62 -9.63
CA SER A 54 -7.10 18.31 -9.00
C SER A 54 -6.75 18.34 -7.52
N ARG A 55 -7.54 17.63 -6.72
CA ARG A 55 -7.21 17.26 -5.33
C ARG A 55 -6.09 16.20 -5.27
N CYS A 56 -5.19 16.18 -6.25
CA CYS A 56 -4.11 15.21 -6.38
C CYS A 56 -2.75 15.90 -6.39
N MET A 57 -1.81 15.39 -5.59
CA MET A 57 -0.42 15.82 -5.59
C MET A 57 0.46 14.67 -6.09
N ILE A 58 1.01 14.82 -7.29
CA ILE A 58 1.85 13.79 -7.93
C ILE A 58 3.28 14.31 -8.09
N GLN A 59 4.20 13.71 -7.34
CA GLN A 59 5.62 14.06 -7.32
C GLN A 59 6.51 12.80 -7.40
N ALA A 60 6.05 11.79 -8.13
CA ALA A 60 6.78 10.54 -8.31
C ALA A 60 8.05 10.76 -9.18
N GLY A 61 9.19 10.16 -8.79
CA GLY A 61 10.41 10.21 -9.60
C GLY A 61 11.24 11.49 -9.49
N LYS A 62 10.85 12.46 -8.63
CA LYS A 62 11.50 13.78 -8.54
C LYS A 62 12.78 13.81 -7.69
N GLN A 63 13.30 12.64 -7.29
CA GLN A 63 14.47 12.51 -6.41
C GLN A 63 14.35 13.27 -5.08
N SER A 64 13.12 13.49 -4.60
CA SER A 64 12.90 14.18 -3.33
C SER A 64 13.47 13.37 -2.17
N LYS A 65 14.21 14.04 -1.27
CA LYS A 65 14.77 13.43 -0.06
C LYS A 65 13.87 13.55 1.17
N LYS A 66 12.82 14.37 1.10
CA LYS A 66 11.94 14.70 2.23
C LYS A 66 10.48 14.53 1.84
N LEU A 67 9.69 13.93 2.73
CA LEU A 67 8.25 13.74 2.54
C LEU A 67 7.46 15.05 2.68
N LEU A 68 7.81 15.85 3.69
CA LEU A 68 7.12 17.08 4.06
C LEU A 68 8.10 18.24 4.05
N LYS A 69 7.65 19.38 3.50
CA LYS A 69 8.28 20.70 3.68
C LYS A 69 7.63 21.41 4.87
N LYS A 70 8.15 22.57 5.25
CA LYS A 70 7.69 23.37 6.41
C LYS A 70 6.18 23.68 6.38
N ASP A 71 5.57 23.69 5.19
CA ASP A 71 4.17 24.06 4.98
C ASP A 71 3.21 22.86 4.81
N GLY A 72 3.69 21.62 5.00
CA GLY A 72 2.85 20.42 4.93
C GLY A 72 2.28 20.11 3.54
N TRP A 73 1.18 19.35 3.49
CA TRP A 73 0.36 19.15 2.29
C TRP A 73 -0.85 20.10 2.30
N MET A 74 -1.38 20.42 1.13
CA MET A 74 -2.64 21.17 1.01
C MET A 74 -3.78 20.44 1.75
N ALA A 75 -4.62 21.19 2.47
CA ALA A 75 -5.67 20.62 3.32
C ALA A 75 -6.75 19.84 2.54
N ASP A 76 -6.96 20.17 1.28
CA ASP A 76 -7.98 19.60 0.39
C ASP A 76 -7.48 18.44 -0.48
N VAL A 77 -6.21 18.03 -0.32
CA VAL A 77 -5.64 16.94 -1.11
C VAL A 77 -6.28 15.59 -0.75
N GLU A 78 -6.78 14.89 -1.77
CA GLU A 78 -7.36 13.55 -1.64
C GLU A 78 -6.39 12.45 -2.00
N LYS A 79 -5.43 12.71 -2.89
CA LYS A 79 -4.48 11.69 -3.38
C LYS A 79 -3.07 12.25 -3.44
N VAL A 80 -2.13 11.55 -2.81
CA VAL A 80 -0.71 11.89 -2.80
C VAL A 80 0.10 10.73 -3.35
N SER A 81 0.93 11.00 -4.35
CA SER A 81 1.91 10.05 -4.87
C SER A 81 3.32 10.64 -4.83
N LEU A 82 4.14 10.06 -3.96
CA LEU A 82 5.56 10.37 -3.78
C LEU A 82 6.42 9.13 -4.08
N MET A 83 5.90 8.17 -4.84
CA MET A 83 6.61 6.93 -5.17
C MET A 83 7.91 7.18 -5.95
N ARG A 84 8.86 6.24 -5.86
CA ARG A 84 10.12 6.29 -6.62
C ARG A 84 10.92 7.57 -6.39
N ASN A 85 11.06 7.97 -5.12
CA ASN A 85 11.89 9.11 -4.72
C ASN A 85 13.05 8.61 -3.83
N SER A 86 13.75 9.53 -3.16
CA SER A 86 14.86 9.23 -2.25
C SER A 86 14.50 9.57 -0.79
N ILE A 87 13.22 9.44 -0.43
CA ILE A 87 12.73 9.80 0.90
C ILE A 87 13.19 8.74 1.90
N SER A 88 14.16 9.09 2.75
CA SER A 88 14.67 8.18 3.79
C SER A 88 14.01 8.38 5.14
N ARG A 89 13.51 9.60 5.41
CA ARG A 89 12.92 9.97 6.69
C ARG A 89 11.64 10.77 6.51
N ILE A 90 10.62 10.38 7.25
CA ILE A 90 9.40 11.18 7.43
C ILE A 90 9.64 12.14 8.59
N LEU A 91 9.60 13.45 8.30
CA LEU A 91 9.73 14.47 9.35
C LEU A 91 8.43 14.52 10.14
N LYS A 92 8.53 14.61 11.47
CA LYS A 92 7.38 14.92 12.33
C LYS A 92 6.96 16.34 12.01
N ASP A 93 5.70 16.52 11.68
CA ASP A 93 5.10 17.83 11.77
C ASP A 93 4.49 17.96 13.18
N GLY A 94 4.92 18.98 13.92
CA GLY A 94 4.37 19.29 15.25
C GLY A 94 2.97 19.90 15.18
N SER A 95 2.50 20.22 13.97
CA SER A 95 1.31 21.02 13.73
C SER A 95 0.74 20.83 12.32
N SER A 96 0.77 19.61 11.75
CA SER A 96 0.13 19.40 10.44
C SER A 96 -1.37 19.66 10.56
N PRO A 97 -1.98 20.40 9.60
CA PRO A 97 -3.42 20.50 9.50
C PRO A 97 -4.03 19.12 9.35
N GLN A 98 -5.29 18.98 9.78
CA GLN A 98 -5.99 17.71 9.69
C GLN A 98 -6.19 17.35 8.21
N HIS A 99 -5.51 16.30 7.72
CA HIS A 99 -5.66 15.80 6.34
C HIS A 99 -6.92 14.93 6.24
N GLN A 100 -8.07 15.51 6.58
CA GLN A 100 -9.35 14.81 6.65
C GLN A 100 -9.82 14.29 5.30
N LEU A 101 -9.33 14.83 4.18
CA LEU A 101 -9.76 14.44 2.84
C LEU A 101 -8.83 13.44 2.15
N LEU A 102 -7.64 13.18 2.70
CA LEU A 102 -6.67 12.29 2.08
C LEU A 102 -7.17 10.84 2.07
N LYS A 103 -7.42 10.31 0.89
CA LYS A 103 -7.90 8.95 0.62
C LYS A 103 -6.79 8.02 0.15
N THR A 104 -5.78 8.53 -0.56
CA THR A 104 -4.72 7.70 -1.16
C THR A 104 -3.34 8.27 -0.88
N LEU A 105 -2.45 7.44 -0.34
CA LEU A 105 -1.06 7.78 -0.07
C LEU A 105 -0.14 6.70 -0.65
N LEU A 106 0.64 7.08 -1.68
CA LEU A 106 1.56 6.20 -2.39
C LEU A 106 3.01 6.62 -2.14
N LEU A 107 3.73 5.81 -1.37
CA LEU A 107 5.11 6.06 -0.92
C LEU A 107 6.09 4.97 -1.35
N GLN A 108 5.65 4.01 -2.15
CA GLN A 108 6.47 2.86 -2.56
C GLN A 108 7.76 3.28 -3.27
N ASP A 109 8.74 2.39 -3.27
CA ASP A 109 10.05 2.63 -3.89
C ASP A 109 10.75 3.88 -3.30
N ASN A 110 10.73 4.02 -1.97
CA ASN A 110 11.50 5.01 -1.25
C ASN A 110 12.32 4.33 -0.15
N PRO A 111 13.54 4.80 0.18
CA PRO A 111 14.35 4.22 1.24
C PRO A 111 13.86 4.61 2.65
N ILE A 112 12.55 4.70 2.89
CA ILE A 112 11.98 5.11 4.19
C ILE A 112 12.33 4.07 5.24
N GLU A 113 13.06 4.46 6.28
CA GLU A 113 13.46 3.55 7.35
C GLU A 113 12.53 3.63 8.56
N LYS A 114 12.02 4.83 8.85
CA LYS A 114 11.20 5.11 10.04
C LYS A 114 10.03 6.01 9.72
N ILE A 115 8.85 5.62 10.21
CA ILE A 115 7.63 6.41 10.20
C ILE A 115 7.34 6.86 11.64
N PRO A 116 7.19 8.16 11.91
CA PRO A 116 6.84 8.66 13.25
C PRO A 116 5.54 8.04 13.79
N ASN A 117 5.51 7.77 15.11
CA ASN A 117 4.38 7.12 15.76
C ASN A 117 3.01 7.78 15.53
N SER A 118 2.98 9.11 15.37
CA SER A 118 1.75 9.89 15.15
C SER A 118 1.43 10.18 13.69
N PHE A 119 2.22 9.69 12.73
CA PHE A 119 2.14 10.12 11.33
C PHE A 119 0.74 9.93 10.71
N PHE A 120 0.06 8.82 11.02
CA PHE A 120 -1.27 8.53 10.47
C PHE A 120 -2.42 9.09 11.31
N ALA A 121 -2.15 9.73 12.45
CA ALA A 121 -3.19 10.15 13.39
C ALA A 121 -4.18 11.17 12.81
N ASN A 122 -3.74 11.96 11.83
CA ASN A 122 -4.52 13.04 11.24
C ASN A 122 -5.02 12.71 9.82
N MET A 123 -5.08 11.43 9.44
CA MET A 123 -5.51 10.97 8.10
C MET A 123 -6.71 9.98 8.18
N PRO A 124 -7.81 10.31 8.89
CA PRO A 124 -8.87 9.35 9.19
C PRO A 124 -9.60 8.80 7.94
N SER A 125 -9.55 9.52 6.82
CA SER A 125 -10.20 9.12 5.56
C SER A 125 -9.31 8.27 4.65
N LEU A 126 -8.09 7.94 5.08
CA LEU A 126 -7.15 7.19 4.23
C LEU A 126 -7.70 5.80 3.95
N SER A 127 -7.91 5.50 2.67
CA SER A 127 -8.48 4.23 2.21
C SER A 127 -7.46 3.35 1.48
N VAL A 128 -6.39 3.94 0.95
CA VAL A 128 -5.30 3.24 0.25
C VAL A 128 -3.95 3.75 0.75
N LEU A 129 -3.14 2.85 1.31
CA LEU A 129 -1.76 3.11 1.71
C LEU A 129 -0.82 2.12 1.03
N ASN A 130 0.15 2.65 0.29
CA ASN A 130 1.21 1.85 -0.32
C ASN A 130 2.59 2.28 0.19
N LEU A 131 3.24 1.37 0.92
CA LEU A 131 4.59 1.50 1.47
C LEU A 131 5.54 0.43 0.90
N SER A 132 5.15 -0.25 -0.17
CA SER A 132 5.90 -1.36 -0.76
C SER A 132 7.33 -0.94 -1.12
N ARG A 133 8.30 -1.86 -0.98
CA ARG A 133 9.72 -1.64 -1.30
C ARG A 133 10.29 -0.42 -0.56
N THR A 134 9.88 -0.24 0.69
CA THR A 134 10.53 0.67 1.63
C THR A 134 11.42 -0.11 2.61
N LYS A 135 12.22 0.59 3.41
CA LYS A 135 13.14 0.00 4.40
C LYS A 135 12.58 0.04 5.82
N ILE A 136 11.25 0.15 5.96
CA ILE A 136 10.64 0.27 7.28
C ILE A 136 10.84 -1.01 8.08
N GLU A 137 11.25 -0.88 9.34
CA GLU A 137 11.38 -2.02 10.26
C GLU A 137 10.07 -2.37 10.96
N ARG A 138 9.22 -1.36 11.14
CA ARG A 138 7.92 -1.45 11.82
C ARG A 138 6.94 -0.41 11.29
N LEU A 139 5.65 -0.70 11.37
CA LEU A 139 4.60 0.31 11.22
C LEU A 139 4.32 1.02 12.57
N PRO A 140 3.95 2.31 12.57
CA PRO A 140 3.59 3.04 13.77
C PRO A 140 2.20 2.66 14.29
N ASN A 141 1.98 2.75 15.60
CA ASN A 141 0.67 2.44 16.22
C ASN A 141 -0.48 3.33 15.71
N SER A 142 -0.19 4.53 15.17
CA SER A 142 -1.22 5.39 14.55
C SER A 142 -1.87 4.77 13.32
N ILE A 143 -1.35 3.66 12.75
CA ILE A 143 -2.06 2.93 11.69
C ILE A 143 -3.47 2.51 12.14
N SER A 144 -3.67 2.23 13.44
CA SER A 144 -4.98 1.89 14.02
C SER A 144 -6.03 3.00 13.89
N LYS A 145 -5.61 4.24 13.60
CA LYS A 145 -6.51 5.39 13.34
C LYS A 145 -7.07 5.40 11.93
N LEU A 146 -6.57 4.55 11.04
CA LEU A 146 -7.01 4.45 9.64
C LEU A 146 -8.18 3.48 9.50
N GLU A 147 -9.28 3.72 10.21
CA GLU A 147 -10.43 2.78 10.25
C GLU A 147 -11.10 2.61 8.87
N ASN A 148 -10.95 3.60 7.99
CA ASN A 148 -11.42 3.56 6.60
C ASN A 148 -10.45 2.85 5.63
N LEU A 149 -9.33 2.33 6.11
CA LEU A 149 -8.31 1.71 5.26
C LEU A 149 -8.86 0.43 4.62
N THR A 150 -8.88 0.41 3.28
CA THR A 150 -9.32 -0.75 2.49
C THR A 150 -8.16 -1.52 1.88
N THR A 151 -7.02 -0.85 1.66
CA THR A 151 -5.85 -1.44 1.01
C THR A 151 -4.58 -1.02 1.73
N LEU A 152 -3.81 -2.00 2.21
CA LEU A 152 -2.49 -1.83 2.81
C LEU A 152 -1.47 -2.69 2.05
N LEU A 153 -0.51 -2.03 1.39
CA LEU A 153 0.52 -2.70 0.60
C LEU A 153 1.90 -2.46 1.23
N LEU A 154 2.56 -3.55 1.61
CA LEU A 154 3.86 -3.60 2.27
C LEU A 154 4.81 -4.59 1.56
N ASP A 155 4.50 -4.94 0.32
CA ASP A 155 5.26 -5.87 -0.51
C ASP A 155 6.73 -5.44 -0.61
N GLY A 156 7.66 -6.38 -0.40
CA GLY A 156 9.09 -6.11 -0.52
C GLY A 156 9.66 -5.16 0.55
N CYS A 157 8.95 -4.93 1.66
CA CYS A 157 9.52 -4.26 2.82
C CYS A 157 10.44 -5.23 3.58
N GLN A 158 11.63 -5.48 3.04
CA GLN A 158 12.56 -6.53 3.50
C GLN A 158 13.16 -6.30 4.90
N ALA A 159 12.94 -5.14 5.51
CA ALA A 159 13.31 -4.86 6.91
C ALA A 159 12.13 -5.02 7.89
N LEU A 160 10.90 -5.12 7.38
CA LEU A 160 9.69 -5.11 8.20
C LEU A 160 9.54 -6.42 8.95
N ARG A 161 9.69 -6.36 10.27
CA ARG A 161 9.57 -7.50 11.18
C ARG A 161 8.31 -7.46 12.05
N TYR A 162 7.79 -6.25 12.28
CA TYR A 162 6.71 -6.03 13.25
C TYR A 162 5.60 -5.16 12.66
N LEU A 163 4.35 -5.60 12.85
CA LEU A 163 3.17 -4.79 12.66
C LEU A 163 2.49 -4.56 14.01
N PRO A 164 1.90 -3.38 14.26
CA PRO A 164 1.02 -3.18 15.40
C PRO A 164 -0.30 -3.94 15.21
N CYS A 165 -1.12 -4.01 16.28
CA CYS A 165 -2.45 -4.62 16.22
C CYS A 165 -3.32 -3.97 15.13
N LEU A 166 -3.92 -4.81 14.28
CA LEU A 166 -4.70 -4.40 13.11
C LEU A 166 -6.22 -4.48 13.35
N SER A 167 -6.66 -4.80 14.57
CA SER A 167 -8.08 -5.05 14.89
C SER A 167 -9.05 -3.92 14.55
N LYS A 168 -8.54 -2.67 14.47
CA LYS A 168 -9.32 -1.48 14.09
C LYS A 168 -9.50 -1.31 12.58
N LEU A 169 -8.74 -2.01 11.75
CA LEU A 169 -8.79 -1.92 10.29
C LEU A 169 -9.90 -2.81 9.71
N GLN A 170 -11.11 -2.77 10.28
CA GLN A 170 -12.20 -3.70 9.91
C GLN A 170 -12.69 -3.51 8.46
N GLY A 171 -12.44 -2.34 7.86
CA GLY A 171 -12.70 -2.06 6.44
C GLY A 171 -11.67 -2.67 5.47
N LEU A 172 -10.59 -3.27 5.97
CA LEU A 172 -9.48 -3.73 5.14
C LEU A 172 -9.92 -4.89 4.24
N LYS A 173 -9.70 -4.72 2.93
CA LYS A 173 -10.02 -5.70 1.88
C LYS A 173 -8.77 -6.34 1.29
N LYS A 174 -7.63 -5.65 1.32
CA LYS A 174 -6.37 -6.11 0.76
C LYS A 174 -5.21 -5.83 1.71
N LEU A 175 -4.52 -6.89 2.13
CA LEU A 175 -3.27 -6.85 2.88
C LEU A 175 -2.20 -7.62 2.09
N ASN A 176 -1.12 -6.94 1.72
CA ASN A 176 0.02 -7.59 1.06
C ASN A 176 1.28 -7.40 1.91
N LEU A 177 1.81 -8.52 2.43
CA LEU A 177 3.01 -8.65 3.25
C LEU A 177 4.09 -9.50 2.55
N CYS A 178 3.91 -9.81 1.26
CA CYS A 178 4.86 -10.58 0.47
C CYS A 178 6.28 -10.02 0.59
N GLN A 179 7.28 -10.88 0.67
CA GLN A 179 8.70 -10.50 0.75
C GLN A 179 9.05 -9.54 1.91
N THR A 180 8.31 -9.62 3.02
CA THR A 180 8.70 -8.98 4.29
C THR A 180 9.54 -9.93 5.15
N LYS A 181 9.84 -9.54 6.39
CA LYS A 181 10.54 -10.38 7.40
C LYS A 181 9.72 -10.57 8.67
N ILE A 182 8.39 -10.55 8.55
CA ILE A 182 7.51 -10.81 9.70
C ILE A 182 7.69 -12.26 10.15
N GLU A 183 7.79 -12.47 11.46
CA GLU A 183 7.95 -13.81 12.03
C GLU A 183 6.63 -14.42 12.50
N LYS A 184 5.61 -13.57 12.72
CA LYS A 184 4.30 -13.96 13.22
C LYS A 184 3.22 -13.21 12.46
N ALA A 185 2.04 -13.82 12.35
CA ALA A 185 0.86 -13.10 11.90
C ALA A 185 0.58 -11.90 12.85
N PRO A 186 0.26 -10.70 12.31
CA PRO A 186 -0.13 -9.55 13.11
C PRO A 186 -1.29 -9.84 14.06
N GLU A 187 -1.27 -9.22 15.24
CA GLU A 187 -2.39 -9.28 16.18
C GLU A 187 -3.66 -8.62 15.58
N GLY A 188 -4.83 -9.17 15.89
CA GLY A 188 -6.12 -8.62 15.45
C GLY A 188 -6.51 -8.93 14.00
N MET A 189 -5.78 -9.83 13.32
CA MET A 189 -6.14 -10.26 11.97
C MET A 189 -7.51 -10.97 11.89
N ASP A 190 -7.95 -11.60 12.97
CA ASP A 190 -9.25 -12.24 13.11
C ASP A 190 -10.42 -11.26 13.03
N MET A 191 -10.18 -9.97 13.28
CA MET A 191 -11.18 -8.90 13.13
C MET A 191 -11.28 -8.36 11.70
N LEU A 192 -10.40 -8.78 10.78
CA LEU A 192 -10.38 -8.33 9.38
C LEU A 192 -11.40 -9.09 8.52
N ILE A 193 -12.65 -9.15 8.97
CA ILE A 193 -13.72 -9.94 8.35
C ILE A 193 -14.06 -9.54 6.90
N ASN A 194 -13.62 -8.36 6.46
CA ASN A 194 -13.79 -7.87 5.10
C ASN A 194 -12.62 -8.19 4.16
N LEU A 195 -11.59 -8.86 4.66
CA LEU A 195 -10.38 -9.16 3.89
C LEU A 195 -10.71 -10.13 2.74
N ARG A 196 -10.28 -9.75 1.53
CA ARG A 196 -10.45 -10.52 0.30
C ARG A 196 -9.14 -11.00 -0.29
N TYR A 197 -8.07 -10.25 -0.03
CA TYR A 197 -6.73 -10.56 -0.50
C TYR A 197 -5.77 -10.53 0.68
N LEU A 198 -5.12 -11.66 0.92
CA LEU A 198 -4.06 -11.81 1.91
C LEU A 198 -2.87 -12.48 1.25
N ASP A 199 -1.76 -11.76 1.17
CA ASP A 199 -0.49 -12.32 0.73
C ASP A 199 0.50 -12.29 1.90
N LEU A 200 0.82 -13.48 2.38
CA LEU A 200 1.72 -13.83 3.47
C LEU A 200 2.88 -14.69 2.95
N TYR A 201 3.25 -14.57 1.66
CA TYR A 201 4.44 -15.25 1.14
C TYR A 201 5.71 -14.63 1.74
N VAL A 202 6.09 -15.15 2.89
CA VAL A 202 7.16 -14.65 3.76
C VAL A 202 7.96 -15.83 4.31
N VAL A 203 9.23 -15.87 3.94
CA VAL A 203 10.17 -16.96 4.30
C VAL A 203 10.40 -17.07 5.82
N THR A 204 10.18 -16.00 6.58
CA THR A 204 10.42 -15.96 8.03
C THR A 204 9.19 -16.27 8.88
N LEU A 205 8.00 -16.41 8.29
CA LEU A 205 6.75 -16.54 9.03
C LEU A 205 6.67 -17.91 9.71
N LYS A 206 6.68 -17.95 11.04
CA LYS A 206 6.70 -19.23 11.78
C LYS A 206 5.32 -19.79 12.05
N GLU A 207 4.30 -18.95 12.17
CA GLU A 207 2.98 -19.43 12.56
C GLU A 207 1.87 -18.56 11.98
N ILE A 208 0.82 -19.24 11.54
CA ILE A 208 -0.47 -18.63 11.23
C ILE A 208 -1.45 -19.16 12.29
N PRO A 209 -2.12 -18.28 13.07
CA PRO A 209 -3.00 -18.71 14.14
C PRO A 209 -4.10 -19.67 13.67
N ILE A 210 -4.31 -20.74 14.43
CA ILE A 210 -5.38 -21.72 14.20
C ILE A 210 -6.71 -20.99 14.18
N GLY A 211 -7.56 -21.30 13.20
CA GLY A 211 -8.88 -20.68 13.06
C GLY A 211 -8.89 -19.27 12.50
N LEU A 212 -7.74 -18.63 12.23
CA LEU A 212 -7.70 -17.33 11.57
C LEU A 212 -8.44 -17.37 10.23
N LEU A 213 -8.17 -18.39 9.41
CA LEU A 213 -8.81 -18.54 8.10
C LEU A 213 -10.32 -18.76 8.20
N LEU A 214 -10.81 -19.35 9.31
CA LEU A 214 -12.26 -19.50 9.55
C LEU A 214 -12.95 -18.16 9.79
N LYS A 215 -12.23 -17.17 10.31
CA LYS A 215 -12.74 -15.80 10.52
C LYS A 215 -12.73 -14.97 9.25
N LEU A 216 -11.78 -15.24 8.34
CA LEU A 216 -11.62 -14.54 7.06
C LEU A 216 -12.55 -15.09 5.98
N SER A 217 -13.87 -15.14 6.26
CA SER A 217 -14.87 -15.79 5.40
C SER A 217 -15.07 -15.16 4.01
N ARG A 218 -14.57 -13.93 3.81
CA ARG A 218 -14.64 -13.21 2.53
C ARG A 218 -13.36 -13.34 1.70
N LEU A 219 -12.40 -14.15 2.14
CA LEU A 219 -11.11 -14.29 1.47
C LEU A 219 -11.28 -14.94 0.10
N GLN A 220 -10.76 -14.28 -0.93
CA GLN A 220 -10.81 -14.70 -2.34
C GLN A 220 -9.41 -15.04 -2.88
N HIS A 221 -8.37 -14.62 -2.18
CA HIS A 221 -6.98 -14.91 -2.50
C HIS A 221 -6.17 -15.01 -1.22
N LEU A 222 -5.53 -16.15 -1.05
CA LEU A 222 -4.58 -16.44 0.01
C LEU A 222 -3.29 -16.94 -0.65
N ARG A 223 -2.16 -16.35 -0.27
CA ARG A 223 -0.83 -16.86 -0.61
C ARG A 223 0.02 -16.89 0.66
N PHE A 224 0.70 -18.00 0.90
CA PHE A 224 1.70 -18.15 1.95
C PHE A 224 2.79 -19.11 1.46
N ASP A 225 3.89 -19.21 2.19
CA ASP A 225 4.97 -20.13 1.88
C ASP A 225 4.61 -21.51 2.45
N GLU A 226 4.25 -22.47 1.59
CA GLU A 226 3.85 -23.83 1.99
C GLU A 226 5.04 -24.69 2.43
N ASP A 227 6.24 -24.38 1.92
CA ASP A 227 7.48 -25.13 2.17
C ASP A 227 8.23 -24.62 3.41
N ASN A 228 7.68 -23.65 4.12
CA ASN A 228 8.27 -23.17 5.35
C ASN A 228 8.02 -24.22 6.44
N GLU A 229 9.00 -25.10 6.66
CA GLU A 229 9.00 -26.16 7.69
C GLU A 229 8.64 -25.66 9.10
N LYS A 230 8.73 -24.34 9.34
CA LYS A 230 8.35 -23.72 10.61
C LYS A 230 6.88 -23.34 10.65
N THR A 231 6.23 -23.05 9.52
CA THR A 231 4.81 -22.70 9.42
C THR A 231 3.94 -23.93 9.67
N SER A 232 3.80 -24.32 10.93
CA SER A 232 2.79 -25.30 11.28
C SER A 232 1.41 -24.66 11.17
N LEU A 233 0.62 -25.09 10.19
CA LEU A 233 -0.83 -25.16 10.31
C LEU A 233 -1.12 -26.26 11.34
N ARG A 234 -0.88 -26.02 12.63
CA ARG A 234 -1.27 -27.01 13.65
C ARG A 234 -2.80 -27.08 13.60
N ALA A 235 -3.33 -28.23 13.20
CA ALA A 235 -4.75 -28.53 13.21
C ALA A 235 -5.28 -28.57 14.65
#